data_AF-A0A418KMZ7-F1
#
_entry.id   AF-A0A418KMZ7-F1
#
_cell.length_a   1.000
_cell.length_b   1.000
_cell.length_c   1.000
_cell.angle_alpha   90.00
_cell.angle_beta   90.00
_cell.angle_gamma   90.00
#
_symmetry.space_group_name_H-M   'P 1'
#
loop_
_entity.id
_entity.type
_entity.pdbx_description
1 polymer ?
#
loop_
_entity_poly.entity_id
_entity_poly.type
_entity_poly.pdbx_seq_one_letter_code
_entity_poly.pdbx_strand_id
1 'polypeptide(L)'
;MGVVFSSFTMSLDGFVAYPDDSVGALFDWYDNGPVEVRPAGYPITFHMSEASAAYWRQNETEGVFIAGRRIFDHANGWGGKPPNDSPTFVVTHRPPPANWPPIPDAPFTFVDSVESALSQARAIAGDKDIGVAGPNIAQQCINLGALEEIRVDLVPILMREGIRYLDNIENDRTHLELLQVVEGKNVTHLRYGVTYD
;
A
#
# COMPACT_ATOMS: atom_id res chain seq x y z
N MET A 1 6.33 -1.65 18.84
CA MET A 1 5.76 -2.49 17.77
C MET A 1 5.06 -1.57 16.78
N GLY A 2 5.47 -1.58 15.52
CA GLY A 2 4.84 -0.78 14.48
C GLY A 2 3.46 -1.30 14.09
N VAL A 3 2.74 -0.52 13.29
CA VAL A 3 1.36 -0.79 12.87
C VAL A 3 1.32 -1.56 11.55
N VAL A 4 0.30 -2.39 11.36
CA VAL A 4 -0.07 -2.91 10.03
C VAL A 4 -0.96 -1.90 9.35
N PHE A 5 -0.50 -1.30 8.25
CA PHE A 5 -1.25 -0.28 7.53
C PHE A 5 -1.40 -0.59 6.06
N SER A 6 -2.41 -0.01 5.42
CA SER A 6 -2.52 0.04 3.97
C SER A 6 -2.66 1.50 3.52
N SER A 7 -2.08 1.83 2.36
CA SER A 7 -2.07 3.19 1.82
C SER A 7 -2.32 3.16 0.32
N PHE A 8 -3.37 3.84 -0.14
CA PHE A 8 -3.69 3.94 -1.56
C PHE A 8 -4.13 5.34 -1.94
N THR A 9 -3.73 5.75 -3.13
CA THR A 9 -4.43 6.81 -3.84
C THR A 9 -5.76 6.27 -4.38
N MET A 10 -6.84 6.99 -4.11
CA MET A 10 -8.19 6.53 -4.37
C MET A 10 -9.02 7.63 -5.01
N SER A 11 -9.80 7.27 -6.04
CA SER A 11 -10.81 8.15 -6.61
C SER A 11 -11.91 8.47 -5.61
N LEU A 12 -12.67 9.54 -5.86
CA LEU A 12 -13.77 9.94 -4.99
C LEU A 12 -14.86 8.86 -4.87
N ASP A 13 -15.02 8.02 -5.89
CA ASP A 13 -15.95 6.89 -5.94
C ASP A 13 -15.36 5.52 -5.54
N GLY A 14 -14.15 5.51 -4.96
CA GLY A 14 -13.61 4.38 -4.21
C GLY A 14 -12.72 3.40 -5.00
N PHE A 15 -12.15 3.83 -6.13
CA PHE A 15 -11.30 2.99 -6.99
C PHE A 15 -9.82 3.36 -6.88
N VAL A 16 -8.93 2.37 -6.97
CA VAL A 16 -7.47 2.52 -6.83
C VAL A 16 -6.69 2.17 -8.10
N ALA A 17 -7.38 1.62 -9.10
CA ALA A 17 -6.85 1.33 -10.42
C ALA A 17 -8.01 1.06 -11.38
N TYR A 18 -7.78 1.24 -12.68
CA TYR A 18 -8.68 0.85 -13.75
C TYR A 18 -8.73 -0.69 -13.90
N PRO A 19 -9.68 -1.27 -14.66
CA PRO A 19 -9.78 -2.71 -14.85
C PRO A 19 -8.52 -3.39 -15.41
N ASP A 20 -7.69 -2.62 -16.13
CA ASP A 20 -6.43 -3.06 -16.74
C ASP A 20 -5.19 -2.84 -15.85
N ASP A 21 -5.38 -2.54 -14.56
CA ASP A 21 -4.35 -2.16 -13.58
C ASP A 21 -3.69 -0.79 -13.80
N SER A 22 -4.07 -0.04 -14.84
CA SER A 22 -3.56 1.32 -15.00
C SER A 22 -4.12 2.24 -13.91
N VAL A 23 -3.38 3.31 -13.58
CA VAL A 23 -3.77 4.27 -12.53
C VAL A 23 -4.24 5.61 -13.10
N GLY A 24 -3.78 5.97 -14.31
CA GLY A 24 -4.12 7.23 -14.98
C GLY A 24 -4.01 8.43 -14.05
N ALA A 25 -5.05 9.28 -14.05
CA ALA A 25 -5.09 10.53 -13.30
C ALA A 25 -5.11 10.38 -11.78
N LEU A 26 -5.23 9.15 -11.24
CA LEU A 26 -5.07 8.94 -9.80
C LEU A 26 -3.74 9.51 -9.32
N PHE A 27 -2.67 9.29 -10.08
CA PHE A 27 -1.29 9.56 -9.63
C PHE A 27 -0.78 10.96 -10.03
N ASP A 28 -1.60 11.80 -10.66
CA ASP A 28 -1.22 13.15 -11.11
C ASP A 28 -0.72 14.04 -9.96
N TRP A 29 -1.15 13.76 -8.72
CA TRP A 29 -0.72 14.55 -7.56
C TRP A 29 0.75 14.35 -7.18
N TYR A 30 1.39 13.29 -7.66
CA TYR A 30 2.81 13.05 -7.46
C TYR A 30 3.71 14.07 -8.19
N ASP A 31 3.20 14.81 -9.17
CA ASP A 31 3.98 15.76 -9.98
C ASP A 31 3.31 17.14 -10.08
N ASN A 32 2.61 17.56 -9.02
CA ASN A 32 1.82 18.78 -9.04
C ASN A 32 2.36 19.95 -8.20
N GLY A 33 3.51 19.81 -7.56
CA GLY A 33 4.08 20.85 -6.70
C GLY A 33 5.59 21.03 -6.85
N PRO A 34 6.21 21.94 -6.09
CA PRO A 34 7.61 22.30 -6.27
C PRO A 34 8.59 21.44 -5.46
N VAL A 35 8.11 20.59 -4.55
CA VAL A 35 8.96 19.86 -3.61
C VAL A 35 9.39 18.52 -4.18
N GLU A 36 10.69 18.38 -4.42
CA GLU A 36 11.28 17.11 -4.83
C GLU A 36 11.21 16.06 -3.70
N VAL A 37 10.69 14.88 -4.01
CA VAL A 37 10.62 13.73 -3.12
C VAL A 37 11.19 12.51 -3.86
N ARG A 38 12.15 11.83 -3.23
CA ARG A 38 12.79 10.62 -3.76
C ARG A 38 12.49 9.43 -2.83
N PRO A 39 11.49 8.61 -3.15
CA PRO A 39 11.20 7.42 -2.35
C PRO A 39 12.31 6.38 -2.49
N ALA A 40 12.63 5.71 -1.39
CA ALA A 40 13.65 4.67 -1.39
C ALA A 40 13.18 3.44 -2.19
N GLY A 41 14.08 2.80 -2.93
CA GLY A 41 13.78 1.64 -3.77
C GLY A 41 13.16 1.96 -5.14
N TYR A 42 12.77 3.20 -5.42
CA TYR A 42 12.17 3.58 -6.71
C TYR A 42 13.13 4.41 -7.58
N PRO A 43 13.17 4.17 -8.91
CA PRO A 43 13.98 4.96 -9.84
C PRO A 43 13.26 6.25 -10.30
N ILE A 44 12.32 6.77 -9.50
CA ILE A 44 11.43 7.88 -9.86
C ILE A 44 11.60 9.01 -8.85
N THR A 45 11.61 10.24 -9.37
CA THR A 45 11.55 11.46 -8.56
C THR A 45 10.16 12.07 -8.70
N PHE A 46 9.51 12.36 -7.58
CA PHE A 46 8.23 13.05 -7.52
C PHE A 46 8.39 14.54 -7.22
N HIS A 47 7.42 15.35 -7.64
CA HIS A 47 7.32 16.77 -7.33
C HIS A 47 5.96 17.08 -6.71
N MET A 48 5.90 17.10 -5.39
CA MET A 48 4.65 17.20 -4.65
C MET A 48 4.44 18.61 -4.09
N SER A 49 3.21 18.90 -3.66
CA SER A 49 2.95 20.07 -2.82
C SER A 49 3.72 19.98 -1.49
N GLU A 50 4.00 21.11 -0.84
CA GLU A 50 4.70 21.10 0.46
C GLU A 50 3.98 20.26 1.51
N ALA A 51 2.64 20.33 1.55
CA ALA A 51 1.81 19.57 2.48
C ALA A 51 1.90 18.06 2.22
N SER A 52 1.79 17.65 0.96
CA SER A 52 1.90 16.24 0.55
C SER A 52 3.29 15.66 0.82
N ALA A 53 4.35 16.42 0.52
CA ALA A 53 5.72 16.02 0.81
C ALA A 53 5.99 15.90 2.32
N ALA A 54 5.45 16.82 3.13
CA ALA A 54 5.54 16.74 4.59
C ALA A 54 4.79 15.52 5.15
N TYR A 55 3.59 15.24 4.62
CA TYR A 55 2.81 14.05 4.95
C TYR A 55 3.57 12.76 4.63
N TRP A 56 4.15 12.63 3.43
CA TRP A 56 4.93 11.46 3.04
C TRP A 56 6.13 11.20 3.93
N ARG A 57 6.94 12.23 4.20
CA ARG A 57 8.11 12.10 5.09
C ARG A 57 7.76 11.63 6.50
N GLN A 58 6.54 11.89 6.97
CA GLN A 58 6.08 11.47 8.29
C GLN A 58 5.50 10.06 8.30
N ASN A 59 4.99 9.57 7.18
CA ASN A 59 4.11 8.40 7.14
C ASN A 59 4.64 7.23 6.30
N GLU A 60 5.58 7.43 5.37
CA GLU A 60 6.19 6.33 4.62
C GLU A 60 7.26 5.62 5.44
N THR A 61 6.81 4.87 6.44
CA THR A 61 7.64 4.30 7.53
C THR A 61 7.74 2.77 7.47
N GLU A 62 7.27 2.15 6.38
CA GLU A 62 7.26 0.69 6.25
C GLU A 62 8.66 0.09 6.36
N GLY A 63 8.79 -0.86 7.29
CA GLY A 63 10.01 -1.64 7.46
C GLY A 63 9.90 -3.05 6.90
N VAL A 64 8.67 -3.51 6.64
CA VAL A 64 8.34 -4.82 6.06
C VAL A 64 7.11 -4.61 5.17
N PHE A 65 7.06 -5.31 4.05
CA PHE A 65 6.01 -5.15 3.06
C PHE A 65 5.28 -6.47 2.80
N ILE A 66 3.96 -6.42 2.67
CA ILE A 66 3.12 -7.54 2.26
C ILE A 66 2.39 -7.13 0.99
N ALA A 67 2.59 -7.88 -0.09
CA ALA A 67 1.98 -7.61 -1.37
C ALA A 67 1.22 -8.81 -1.90
N GLY A 68 0.10 -8.57 -2.57
CA GLY A 68 -0.58 -9.60 -3.37
C GLY A 68 0.21 -9.88 -4.65
N ARG A 69 0.09 -11.11 -5.17
CA ARG A 69 0.82 -11.51 -6.39
C ARG A 69 0.54 -10.63 -7.61
N ARG A 70 -0.68 -10.10 -7.77
CA ARG A 70 -1.04 -9.21 -8.89
C ARG A 70 -0.17 -7.94 -8.88
N ILE A 71 0.01 -7.32 -7.71
CA ILE A 71 0.88 -6.14 -7.55
C ILE A 71 2.33 -6.50 -7.86
N PHE A 72 2.82 -7.63 -7.33
CA PHE A 72 4.16 -8.11 -7.61
C PHE A 72 4.40 -8.30 -9.12
N ASP A 73 3.48 -8.96 -9.83
CA ASP A 73 3.58 -9.19 -11.26
C ASP A 73 3.54 -7.85 -12.04
N HIS A 74 2.62 -6.94 -11.69
CA HIS A 74 2.47 -5.63 -12.32
C HIS A 74 3.72 -4.74 -12.13
N ALA A 75 4.30 -4.76 -10.93
CA ALA A 75 5.53 -4.04 -10.63
C ALA A 75 6.78 -4.71 -11.22
N ASN A 76 6.65 -5.85 -11.91
CA ASN A 76 7.77 -6.70 -12.32
C ASN A 76 8.73 -6.98 -11.14
N GLY A 77 8.14 -7.23 -9.96
CA GLY A 77 8.76 -7.30 -8.64
C GLY A 77 9.78 -6.20 -8.37
N TRP A 78 9.45 -4.98 -8.80
CA TRP A 78 10.24 -3.75 -8.63
C TRP A 78 11.68 -3.88 -9.14
N GLY A 79 11.90 -4.68 -10.18
CA GLY A 79 13.24 -4.94 -10.72
C GLY A 79 14.20 -5.58 -9.71
N GLY A 80 13.66 -6.23 -8.68
CA GLY A 80 14.44 -6.78 -7.59
C GLY A 80 14.84 -5.80 -6.52
N LYS A 81 14.14 -4.69 -6.37
CA LYS A 81 14.33 -3.78 -5.24
C LYS A 81 12.98 -3.45 -4.65
N PRO A 82 12.55 -4.14 -3.58
CA PRO A 82 11.24 -3.89 -3.00
C PRO A 82 11.12 -2.43 -2.53
N PRO A 83 9.88 -1.91 -2.40
CA PRO A 83 9.64 -0.60 -1.83
C PRO A 83 10.37 -0.42 -0.50
N ASN A 84 11.02 0.73 -0.33
CA ASN A 84 11.81 1.08 0.86
C ASN A 84 12.94 0.09 1.22
N ASP A 85 13.41 -0.69 0.24
CA ASP A 85 14.39 -1.78 0.44
C ASP A 85 13.97 -2.75 1.57
N SER A 86 12.65 -2.90 1.77
CA SER A 86 12.08 -3.64 2.88
C SER A 86 11.87 -5.13 2.55
N PRO A 87 12.06 -6.05 3.52
CA PRO A 87 11.69 -7.45 3.34
C PRO A 87 10.23 -7.57 2.89
N THR A 88 10.00 -8.31 1.80
CA THR A 88 8.67 -8.39 1.17
C THR A 88 8.12 -9.81 1.16
N PHE A 89 6.89 -9.97 1.66
CA PHE A 89 6.10 -11.19 1.56
C PHE A 89 5.09 -11.08 0.41
N VAL A 90 5.10 -12.04 -0.50
CA VAL A 90 4.18 -12.12 -1.64
C VAL A 90 3.13 -13.19 -1.37
N VAL A 91 1.89 -12.77 -1.10
CA VAL A 91 0.77 -13.67 -0.83
C VAL A 91 0.26 -14.28 -2.13
N THR A 92 0.39 -15.60 -2.26
CA THR A 92 -0.03 -16.35 -3.44
C THR A 92 -0.10 -17.86 -3.23
N HIS A 93 -1.05 -18.50 -3.92
CA HIS A 93 -1.06 -19.95 -4.13
C HIS A 93 -0.28 -20.39 -5.38
N ARG A 94 0.23 -19.43 -6.18
CA ARG A 94 0.99 -19.73 -7.40
C ARG A 94 2.47 -19.90 -7.08
N PRO A 95 3.20 -20.85 -7.71
CA PRO A 95 4.65 -20.90 -7.57
C PRO A 95 5.29 -19.57 -8.01
N PRO A 96 6.50 -19.23 -7.51
CA PRO A 96 7.27 -18.09 -8.02
C PRO A 96 7.37 -18.15 -9.56
N PRO A 97 7.40 -16.99 -10.27
CA PRO A 97 7.54 -17.01 -11.72
C PRO A 97 8.78 -17.81 -12.13
N ALA A 98 8.66 -18.69 -13.13
CA ALA A 98 9.78 -19.55 -13.54
C ALA A 98 10.99 -18.75 -14.08
N ASN A 99 10.73 -17.56 -14.63
CA ASN A 99 11.72 -16.60 -15.11
C ASN A 99 12.12 -15.56 -14.05
N TRP A 100 11.66 -15.70 -12.80
CA TRP A 100 12.06 -14.83 -11.71
C TRP A 100 13.51 -15.14 -11.35
N PRO A 101 14.47 -14.25 -11.66
CA PRO A 101 15.85 -14.51 -11.26
C PRO A 101 15.88 -14.54 -9.72
N PRO A 102 16.65 -15.44 -9.10
CA PRO A 102 16.98 -15.27 -7.70
C PRO A 102 17.78 -13.97 -7.60
N ILE A 103 17.17 -12.92 -7.04
CA ILE A 103 17.81 -11.62 -6.81
C ILE A 103 18.37 -11.69 -5.39
N PRO A 104 19.66 -11.99 -5.20
CA PRO A 104 20.21 -12.34 -3.88
C PRO A 104 20.07 -11.20 -2.86
N ASP A 105 20.09 -9.96 -3.37
CA ASP A 105 20.03 -8.74 -2.57
C ASP A 105 18.58 -8.30 -2.25
N ALA A 106 17.56 -9.00 -2.75
CA ALA A 106 16.15 -8.70 -2.53
C ALA A 106 15.27 -9.96 -2.50
N PRO A 107 15.39 -10.78 -1.45
CA PRO A 107 14.62 -12.00 -1.32
C PRO A 107 13.14 -11.68 -1.07
N PHE A 108 12.31 -11.93 -2.08
CA PHE A 108 10.86 -12.01 -1.90
C PHE A 108 10.50 -13.37 -1.30
N THR A 109 9.71 -13.37 -0.23
CA THR A 109 9.21 -14.59 0.39
C THR A 109 7.79 -14.85 -0.09
N PHE A 110 7.57 -15.93 -0.83
CA PHE A 110 6.23 -16.30 -1.29
C PHE A 110 5.53 -17.13 -0.21
N VAL A 111 4.33 -16.73 0.18
CA VAL A 111 3.53 -17.35 1.25
C VAL A 111 2.11 -17.61 0.77
N ASP A 112 1.45 -18.63 1.31
CA ASP A 112 0.15 -19.11 0.84
C ASP A 112 -1.05 -18.30 1.36
N SER A 113 -0.89 -17.54 2.43
CA SER A 113 -1.99 -16.90 3.16
C SER A 113 -1.59 -15.55 3.76
N VAL A 114 -2.58 -14.70 4.01
CA VAL A 114 -2.39 -13.38 4.63
C VAL A 114 -1.98 -13.54 6.10
N GLU A 115 -2.55 -14.52 6.80
CA GLU A 115 -2.23 -14.87 8.18
C GLU A 115 -0.75 -15.27 8.33
N SER A 116 -0.25 -16.12 7.42
CA SER A 116 1.16 -16.51 7.39
C SER A 116 2.07 -15.32 7.10
N ALA A 117 1.69 -14.46 6.14
CA ALA A 117 2.43 -13.23 5.83
C ALA A 117 2.51 -12.29 7.04
N LEU A 118 1.38 -12.04 7.71
CA LEU A 118 1.30 -11.18 8.89
C LEU A 118 2.14 -11.73 10.05
N SER A 119 2.04 -13.03 10.32
CA SER A 119 2.81 -13.68 11.38
C SER A 119 4.32 -13.54 11.15
N GLN A 120 4.78 -13.85 9.93
CA GLN A 120 6.19 -13.75 9.57
C GLN A 120 6.68 -12.30 9.51
N ALA A 121 5.87 -11.38 9.00
CA ALA A 121 6.18 -9.96 8.97
C ALA A 121 6.34 -9.39 10.38
N ARG A 122 5.40 -9.68 11.30
CA ARG A 122 5.50 -9.24 12.71
C ARG A 122 6.73 -9.80 13.41
N ALA A 123 7.16 -11.02 13.08
CA ALA A 123 8.35 -11.63 13.67
C ALA A 123 9.66 -10.91 13.31
N ILE A 124 9.71 -10.22 12.16
CA ILE A 124 10.93 -9.52 11.69
C ILE A 124 10.83 -8.00 11.70
N ALA A 125 9.62 -7.43 11.80
CA ALA A 125 9.39 -5.98 11.74
C ALA A 125 9.99 -5.22 12.93
N GLY A 126 10.04 -5.84 14.11
CA GLY A 126 10.46 -5.18 15.35
C GLY A 126 9.56 -3.98 15.67
N ASP A 127 10.15 -2.78 15.70
CA ASP A 127 9.42 -1.53 15.92
C ASP A 127 9.00 -0.80 14.64
N LYS A 128 9.31 -1.36 13.46
CA LYS A 128 8.92 -0.76 12.19
C LYS A 128 7.49 -1.15 11.79
N ASP A 129 6.88 -0.34 10.95
CA ASP A 129 5.54 -0.58 10.42
C ASP A 129 5.55 -1.65 9.33
N ILE A 130 4.39 -2.28 9.12
CA ILE A 130 4.15 -3.29 8.09
C ILE A 130 3.18 -2.70 7.05
N GLY A 131 3.70 -2.41 5.86
CA GLY A 131 2.91 -1.90 4.74
C GLY A 131 2.20 -3.03 3.99
N VAL A 132 0.92 -2.85 3.69
CA VAL A 132 0.09 -3.80 2.94
C VAL A 132 -0.31 -3.20 1.59
N ALA A 133 0.09 -3.87 0.51
CA ALA A 133 -0.20 -3.50 -0.86
C ALA A 133 -1.09 -4.51 -1.61
N GLY A 134 -1.94 -3.95 -2.45
CA GLY A 134 -3.04 -4.65 -3.10
C GLY A 134 -4.35 -4.57 -2.29
N PRO A 135 -5.45 -4.04 -2.87
CA PRO A 135 -6.70 -3.84 -2.14
C PRO A 135 -7.30 -5.15 -1.61
N ASN A 136 -7.10 -6.26 -2.35
CA ASN A 136 -7.52 -7.58 -1.90
C ASN A 136 -6.79 -8.08 -0.65
N ILE A 137 -5.50 -7.74 -0.47
CA ILE A 137 -4.76 -8.11 0.76
C ILE A 137 -5.21 -7.22 1.92
N ALA A 138 -5.38 -5.92 1.69
CA ALA A 138 -5.90 -5.00 2.69
C ALA A 138 -7.29 -5.42 3.21
N GLN A 139 -8.21 -5.78 2.31
CA GLN A 139 -9.54 -6.30 2.66
C GLN A 139 -9.46 -7.61 3.48
N GLN A 140 -8.55 -8.53 3.14
CA GLN A 140 -8.33 -9.73 3.94
C GLN A 140 -7.77 -9.40 5.34
N CYS A 141 -6.83 -8.45 5.47
CA CYS A 141 -6.35 -7.99 6.77
C CYS A 141 -7.48 -7.41 7.62
N ILE A 142 -8.42 -6.67 7.02
CA ILE A 142 -9.61 -6.16 7.72
C ILE A 142 -10.49 -7.32 8.20
N ASN A 143 -10.76 -8.28 7.33
CA ASN A 143 -11.59 -9.45 7.66
C ASN A 143 -10.97 -10.32 8.77
N LEU A 144 -9.64 -10.34 8.85
CA LEU A 144 -8.88 -11.04 9.90
C LEU A 144 -8.77 -10.25 11.22
N GLY A 145 -9.22 -9.00 11.27
CA GLY A 145 -9.03 -8.16 12.46
C GLY A 145 -7.59 -7.72 12.67
N ALA A 146 -6.81 -7.59 11.59
CA ALA A 146 -5.36 -7.43 11.65
C ALA A 146 -4.83 -6.11 11.07
N LEU A 147 -5.66 -5.34 10.36
CA LEU A 147 -5.28 -4.02 9.84
C LEU A 147 -5.46 -2.98 10.95
N GLU A 148 -4.45 -2.15 11.21
CA GLU A 148 -4.44 -1.17 12.29
C GLU A 148 -4.59 0.26 11.77
N GLU A 149 -4.20 0.53 10.52
CA GLU A 149 -4.43 1.82 9.85
C GLU A 149 -4.87 1.68 8.39
N ILE A 150 -5.78 2.56 7.98
CA ILE A 150 -6.17 2.80 6.59
C ILE A 150 -5.74 4.21 6.22
N ARG A 151 -4.98 4.34 5.14
CA ARG A 151 -4.50 5.62 4.61
C ARG A 151 -5.02 5.81 3.20
N VAL A 152 -5.60 6.97 2.94
CA VAL A 152 -6.24 7.29 1.66
C VAL A 152 -5.71 8.62 1.16
N ASP A 153 -5.08 8.61 -0.01
CA ASP A 153 -4.82 9.82 -0.78
C ASP A 153 -6.03 10.05 -1.71
N LEU A 154 -7.05 10.75 -1.20
CA LEU A 154 -8.33 10.92 -1.88
C LEU A 154 -8.20 11.98 -2.97
N VAL A 155 -8.33 11.58 -4.23
CA VAL A 155 -8.24 12.49 -5.38
C VAL A 155 -9.63 12.83 -5.95
N PRO A 156 -9.84 14.07 -6.43
CA PRO A 156 -11.16 14.57 -6.83
C PRO A 156 -11.55 14.13 -8.25
N ILE A 157 -11.45 12.83 -8.56
CA ILE A 157 -11.86 12.24 -9.84
C ILE A 157 -12.90 11.13 -9.64
N LEU A 158 -13.68 10.84 -10.68
CA LEU A 158 -14.60 9.71 -10.72
C LEU A 158 -14.12 8.72 -11.78
N MET A 159 -13.77 7.50 -11.35
CA MET A 159 -13.32 6.45 -12.26
C MET A 159 -14.48 5.61 -12.81
N ARG A 160 -15.58 5.52 -12.06
CA ARG A 160 -16.83 4.79 -12.36
C ARG A 160 -16.70 3.27 -12.39
N GLU A 161 -15.57 2.75 -12.80
CA GLU A 161 -15.23 1.33 -12.82
C GLU A 161 -13.76 1.10 -12.49
N GLY A 162 -13.43 -0.12 -12.09
CA GLY A 162 -12.07 -0.52 -11.78
C GLY A 162 -11.98 -1.37 -10.52
N ILE A 163 -10.81 -1.33 -9.91
CA ILE A 163 -10.50 -2.08 -8.70
C ILE A 163 -10.87 -1.23 -7.49
N ARG A 164 -11.85 -1.69 -6.70
CA ARG A 164 -12.27 -1.01 -5.47
C ARG A 164 -11.26 -1.21 -4.34
N TYR A 165 -11.03 -0.15 -3.56
CA TYR A 165 -10.18 -0.27 -2.37
C TYR A 165 -10.83 -1.13 -1.29
N LEU A 166 -12.05 -0.73 -0.89
CA LEU A 166 -12.84 -1.32 0.19
C LEU A 166 -14.16 -1.80 -0.41
N ASP A 167 -14.35 -3.12 -0.49
CA ASP A 167 -15.53 -3.73 -1.13
C ASP A 167 -15.95 -5.02 -0.40
N ASN A 168 -15.14 -6.07 -0.47
CA ASN A 168 -15.43 -7.39 0.10
C ASN A 168 -15.04 -7.46 1.60
N ILE A 169 -15.58 -6.53 2.38
CA ILE A 169 -15.35 -6.47 3.84
C ILE A 169 -16.55 -7.11 4.54
N GLU A 170 -16.28 -8.25 5.17
CA GLU A 170 -17.28 -9.07 5.86
C GLU A 170 -17.25 -8.87 7.37
N ASN A 171 -16.14 -8.33 7.91
CA ASN A 171 -15.99 -8.08 9.35
C ASN A 171 -16.79 -6.84 9.79
N ASP A 172 -17.98 -7.10 10.35
CA ASP A 172 -18.95 -6.12 10.84
C ASP A 172 -18.56 -5.45 12.17
N ARG A 173 -17.45 -5.86 12.77
CA ARG A 173 -16.93 -5.31 14.04
C ARG A 173 -15.86 -4.24 13.82
N THR A 174 -15.65 -3.84 12.57
CA THR A 174 -14.62 -2.87 12.18
C THR A 174 -15.07 -1.44 12.49
N HIS A 175 -14.26 -0.72 13.27
CA HIS A 175 -14.45 0.69 13.58
C HIS A 175 -13.30 1.54 13.07
N LEU A 176 -13.60 2.76 12.62
CA LEU A 176 -12.62 3.71 12.09
C LEU A 176 -12.61 4.99 12.92
N GLU A 177 -11.42 5.41 13.34
CA GLU A 177 -11.18 6.70 13.97
C GLU A 177 -10.34 7.58 13.04
N LEU A 178 -10.77 8.82 12.77
CA LEU A 178 -9.98 9.75 11.97
C LEU A 178 -8.77 10.25 12.78
N LEU A 179 -7.57 9.92 12.33
CA LEU A 179 -6.32 10.29 12.99
C LEU A 179 -5.69 11.55 12.39
N GLN A 180 -5.77 11.71 11.07
CA GLN A 180 -5.12 12.82 10.38
C GLN A 180 -5.86 13.20 9.10
N VAL A 181 -5.91 14.51 8.82
CA VAL A 181 -6.31 15.09 7.54
C VAL A 181 -5.22 16.06 7.10
N VAL A 182 -4.72 15.91 5.87
CA VAL A 182 -3.81 16.88 5.25
C VAL A 182 -4.37 17.25 3.88
N GLU A 183 -4.64 18.54 3.69
CA GLU A 183 -5.00 19.09 2.39
C GLU A 183 -3.72 19.28 1.56
N GLY A 184 -3.57 18.47 0.51
CA GLY A 184 -2.58 18.66 -0.54
C GLY A 184 -3.17 19.39 -1.74
N LYS A 185 -2.34 19.68 -2.74
CA LYS A 185 -2.85 20.18 -4.02
C LYS A 185 -3.53 19.04 -4.77
N ASN A 186 -4.82 19.18 -5.12
CA ASN A 186 -5.62 18.15 -5.83
C ASN A 186 -5.63 16.76 -5.17
N VAL A 187 -5.38 16.66 -3.86
CA VAL A 187 -5.42 15.41 -3.09
C VAL A 187 -5.68 15.74 -1.62
N THR A 188 -6.50 14.92 -0.95
CA THR A 188 -6.69 14.99 0.50
C THR A 188 -6.14 13.71 1.13
N HIS A 189 -5.09 13.83 1.93
CA HIS A 189 -4.53 12.69 2.65
C HIS A 189 -5.32 12.45 3.93
N LEU A 190 -5.85 11.25 4.10
CA LEU A 190 -6.65 10.83 5.23
C LEU A 190 -5.98 9.63 5.90
N ARG A 191 -5.86 9.66 7.22
CA ARG A 191 -5.44 8.50 8.01
C ARG A 191 -6.52 8.14 9.00
N TYR A 192 -6.86 6.85 9.02
CA TYR A 192 -7.80 6.27 9.94
C TYR A 192 -7.12 5.18 10.75
N GLY A 193 -7.32 5.21 12.07
CA GLY A 193 -7.05 4.08 12.94
C GLY A 193 -8.18 3.07 12.82
N VAL A 194 -7.85 1.79 12.90
CA VAL A 194 -8.79 0.69 12.77
C VAL A 194 -8.81 -0.10 14.07
N THR A 195 -10.01 -0.34 14.61
CA THR A 195 -10.21 -1.21 15.77
C THR A 195 -11.30 -2.24 15.49
N TYR A 196 -11.32 -3.30 16.29
CA TYR A 196 -12.25 -4.42 16.16
C TYR A 196 -12.84 -4.78 17.51
N ASP A 197 -14.17 -4.75 17.64
CA ASP A 197 -14.90 -5.05 18.89
C ASP A 197 -15.43 -6.49 18.98
#